data_AF-A0A9P7SVA8-F1
#
_entry.id   AF-A0A9P7SVA8-F1
#
_cell.length_a   1.000
_cell.length_b   1.000
_cell.length_c   1.000
_cell.angle_alpha   90.00
_cell.angle_beta   90.00
_cell.angle_gamma   90.00
#
_symmetry.space_group_name_H-M   'P 1'
#
loop_
_entity.id
_entity.type
_entity.pdbx_description
1 polymer ?
#
loop_
_entity_poly.entity_id
_entity_poly.type
_entity_poly.pdbx_seq_one_letter_code
_entity_poly.pdbx_strand_id
1 'polypeptide(L)'
;MHGKVALEEAFALPRLQEKTRWWAGFFAVNPDQHAAEMSDVGDIRLNYMDKHGVGYTILSYTAPGVQDIWDPNEAQDLAVEINDYIAGAIEGRGDRFGAFA
;
A
#
# COMPACT_ATOMS: atom_id res chain seq x y z
N MET A 1 18.34 16.43 3.34
CA MET A 1 18.33 15.41 4.43
C MET A 1 17.97 14.06 3.82
N HIS A 2 18.84 13.07 3.99
CA HIS A 2 18.59 11.67 3.60
C HIS A 2 18.16 10.84 4.81
N GLY A 3 17.61 9.64 4.56
CA GLY A 3 17.18 8.74 5.62
C GLY A 3 15.89 9.15 6.31
N LYS A 4 15.00 9.87 5.62
CA LYS A 4 13.66 10.20 6.16
C LYS A 4 12.87 8.91 6.39
N VAL A 5 12.01 8.93 7.42
CA VAL A 5 11.03 7.88 7.68
C VAL A 5 9.64 8.44 7.37
N ALA A 6 8.90 7.77 6.51
CA ALA A 6 7.50 8.08 6.21
C ALA A 6 6.61 6.90 6.67
N LEU A 7 5.38 7.17 7.12
CA LEU A 7 4.59 6.17 7.85
C LEU A 7 3.07 6.30 7.67
N GLU A 8 2.64 6.99 6.62
CA GLU A 8 1.24 7.00 6.17
C GLU A 8 1.19 6.60 4.69
N GLU A 9 1.91 5.53 4.36
CA GLU A 9 2.22 5.16 2.98
C GLU A 9 1.32 4.00 2.54
N ALA A 10 0.22 4.32 1.87
CA ALA A 10 -0.82 3.33 1.59
C ALA A 10 -0.44 2.32 0.48
N PHE A 11 -1.00 1.10 0.56
CA PHE A 11 -1.03 0.11 -0.53
C PHE A 11 -2.43 -0.53 -0.67
N ALA A 12 -2.66 -1.23 -1.78
CA ALA A 12 -3.87 -2.00 -2.05
C ALA A 12 -3.53 -3.38 -2.64
N LEU A 13 -4.37 -4.38 -2.37
CA LEU A 13 -4.17 -5.73 -2.92
C LEU A 13 -4.23 -5.72 -4.46
N PRO A 14 -3.30 -6.37 -5.17
CA PRO A 14 -3.28 -6.38 -6.64
C PRO A 14 -4.57 -6.89 -7.27
N ARG A 15 -5.25 -7.86 -6.63
CA ARG A 15 -6.54 -8.40 -7.12
C ARG A 15 -7.68 -7.37 -7.13
N LEU A 16 -7.50 -6.21 -6.50
CA LEU A 16 -8.49 -5.14 -6.43
C LEU A 16 -8.14 -3.94 -7.33
N GLN A 17 -7.15 -4.06 -8.22
CA GLN A 17 -6.66 -2.96 -9.06
C GLN A 17 -7.77 -2.23 -9.82
N GLU A 18 -8.74 -2.95 -10.42
CA GLU A 18 -9.85 -2.31 -11.13
C GLU A 18 -10.73 -1.48 -10.21
N LYS A 19 -11.01 -1.97 -8.98
CA LYS A 19 -11.74 -1.24 -7.95
C LYS A 19 -10.96 0.00 -7.50
N THR A 20 -9.65 -0.14 -7.27
CA THR A 20 -8.76 0.98 -6.93
C THR A 20 -8.78 2.06 -8.01
N ARG A 21 -8.65 1.66 -9.29
CA ARG A 21 -8.69 2.57 -10.43
C ARG A 21 -10.03 3.32 -10.53
N TRP A 22 -11.15 2.62 -10.34
CA TRP A 22 -12.47 3.23 -10.35
C TRP A 22 -12.59 4.33 -9.29
N TRP A 23 -12.25 4.02 -8.03
CA TRP A 23 -12.31 4.99 -6.93
C TRP A 23 -11.33 6.14 -7.10
N ALA A 24 -10.14 5.88 -7.64
CA ALA A 24 -9.15 6.91 -7.94
C ALA A 24 -9.68 8.00 -8.88
N GLY A 25 -10.69 7.69 -9.71
CA GLY A 25 -11.35 8.69 -10.55
C GLY A 25 -11.98 9.87 -9.78
N PHE A 26 -12.19 9.73 -8.46
CA PHE A 26 -12.75 10.80 -7.63
C PHE A 26 -11.70 11.67 -6.92
N PHE A 27 -10.44 11.22 -6.81
CA PHE A 27 -9.43 11.91 -6.01
C PHE A 27 -8.03 11.99 -6.65
N ALA A 28 -7.79 11.29 -7.76
CA ALA A 28 -6.55 11.33 -8.52
C ALA A 28 -6.81 11.88 -9.93
N VAL A 29 -5.99 12.85 -10.35
CA VAL A 29 -6.00 13.38 -11.73
C VAL A 29 -5.62 12.34 -12.78
N ASN A 30 -4.85 11.32 -12.40
CA ASN A 30 -4.51 10.18 -13.23
C ASN A 30 -4.80 8.86 -12.47
N PRO A 31 -6.00 8.27 -12.64
CA PRO A 31 -6.40 7.07 -11.90
C PRO A 31 -5.59 5.83 -12.28
N ASP A 32 -5.10 5.75 -13.53
CA ASP A 32 -4.26 4.65 -13.99
C ASP A 32 -2.91 4.64 -13.24
N GLN A 33 -2.27 5.81 -13.14
CA GLN A 33 -1.03 5.95 -12.38
C GLN A 33 -1.25 5.66 -10.90
N HIS A 34 -2.31 6.22 -10.30
CA HIS A 34 -2.61 5.98 -8.90
C HIS A 34 -2.80 4.49 -8.60
N ALA A 35 -3.59 3.79 -9.41
CA ALA A 35 -3.82 2.36 -9.22
C ALA A 35 -2.52 1.54 -9.38
N ALA A 36 -1.64 1.91 -10.31
CA ALA A 36 -0.34 1.25 -10.48
C ALA A 36 0.58 1.47 -9.26
N GLU A 37 0.65 2.69 -8.73
CA GLU A 37 1.47 3.02 -7.54
C GLU A 37 0.91 2.37 -6.26
N MET A 38 -0.42 2.25 -6.13
CA MET A 38 -1.08 1.63 -4.98
C MET A 38 -0.90 0.11 -4.91
N SER A 39 -0.82 -0.56 -6.06
CA SER A 39 -0.58 -2.01 -6.13
C SER A 39 0.91 -2.38 -6.17
N ASP A 40 1.82 -1.39 -6.26
CA ASP A 40 3.26 -1.58 -6.20
C ASP A 40 3.81 -1.46 -4.76
N VAL A 41 4.28 -2.60 -4.25
CA VAL A 41 5.14 -2.68 -3.07
C VAL A 41 6.54 -3.05 -3.55
N GLY A 42 7.10 -2.22 -4.43
CA GLY A 42 8.20 -2.64 -5.28
C GLY A 42 9.03 -1.48 -5.83
N ASP A 43 9.26 -1.56 -7.13
CA ASP A 43 10.27 -0.76 -7.81
C ASP A 43 9.82 0.69 -8.00
N ILE A 44 8.53 0.94 -8.24
CA ILE A 44 8.02 2.31 -8.40
C ILE A 44 8.23 3.06 -7.07
N ARG A 45 7.82 2.44 -5.96
CA ARG A 45 7.96 3.02 -4.63
C ARG A 45 9.41 3.24 -4.22
N LEU A 46 10.28 2.24 -4.41
CA LEU A 46 11.72 2.36 -4.10
C LEU A 46 12.38 3.48 -4.91
N ASN A 47 12.05 3.59 -6.20
CA ASN A 47 12.60 4.66 -7.05
C ASN A 47 12.25 6.05 -6.52
N TYR A 48 11.01 6.26 -6.04
CA TYR A 48 10.63 7.52 -5.40
C TYR A 48 11.35 7.72 -4.06
N MET A 49 11.46 6.67 -3.25
CA MET A 49 12.16 6.73 -1.97
C MET A 49 13.61 7.18 -2.16
N ASP A 50 14.33 6.56 -3.10
CA ASP A 50 15.72 6.87 -3.40
C ASP A 50 15.86 8.29 -3.96
N LYS A 51 15.03 8.65 -4.95
CA LYS A 51 15.02 9.98 -5.58
C LYS A 51 14.80 11.11 -4.56
N HIS A 52 13.94 10.87 -3.57
CA HIS A 52 13.57 11.89 -2.59
C HIS A 52 14.28 11.73 -1.24
N GLY A 53 15.19 10.76 -1.10
CA GLY A 53 15.98 10.54 0.11
C GLY A 53 15.16 10.05 1.31
N VAL A 54 14.16 9.21 1.07
CA VAL A 54 13.40 8.44 2.07
C VAL A 54 14.13 7.12 2.32
N GLY A 55 14.60 6.93 3.55
CA GLY A 55 15.33 5.73 3.93
C GLY A 55 14.41 4.56 4.25
N TYR A 56 13.27 4.86 4.89
CA TYR A 56 12.34 3.86 5.39
C TYR A 56 10.89 4.30 5.21
N THR A 57 10.02 3.36 4.85
CA THR A 57 8.56 3.60 4.80
C THR A 57 7.81 2.52 5.55
N ILE A 58 6.88 2.91 6.42
CA ILE A 58 5.92 2.00 7.03
C ILE A 58 4.65 2.03 6.19
N LEU A 59 4.28 0.87 5.65
CA LEU A 59 3.13 0.69 4.78
C LEU A 59 1.86 0.40 5.58
N SER A 60 0.73 0.91 5.13
CA SER A 60 -0.58 0.63 5.71
C SER A 60 -1.60 0.33 4.61
N TYR A 61 -2.64 -0.45 4.94
CA TYR A 61 -3.69 -0.70 3.96
C TYR A 61 -4.50 0.57 3.68
N THR A 62 -4.86 0.78 2.41
CA THR A 62 -5.58 1.98 1.99
C THR A 62 -6.98 2.10 2.61
N ALA A 63 -7.47 3.33 2.71
CA ALA A 63 -8.82 3.63 3.18
C ALA A 63 -9.87 3.49 2.06
N PRO A 64 -11.13 3.14 2.39
CA PRO A 64 -11.63 2.75 3.71
C PRO A 64 -11.22 1.35 4.16
N GLY A 65 -10.65 0.52 3.26
CA GLY A 65 -10.06 -0.75 3.62
C GLY A 65 -11.03 -1.75 4.24
N VAL A 66 -10.58 -2.46 5.27
CA VAL A 66 -11.39 -3.43 6.04
C VAL A 66 -12.60 -2.75 6.69
N GLN A 67 -12.50 -1.47 7.02
CA GLN A 67 -13.57 -0.72 7.68
C GLN A 67 -14.81 -0.48 6.78
N ASP A 68 -14.70 -0.74 5.48
CA ASP A 68 -15.83 -0.72 4.53
C ASP A 68 -16.65 -2.03 4.55
N ILE A 69 -16.10 -3.09 5.15
CA ILE A 69 -16.72 -4.42 5.18
C ILE A 69 -17.51 -4.56 6.49
N TRP A 70 -18.83 -4.64 6.38
CA TRP A 70 -19.72 -4.74 7.54
C TRP A 70 -19.92 -6.17 8.05
N ASP A 71 -19.69 -7.19 7.21
CA ASP A 71 -19.73 -8.57 7.64
C ASP A 71 -18.44 -8.90 8.42
N PRO A 72 -18.52 -9.35 9.68
CA PRO A 72 -17.35 -9.51 10.52
C PRO A 72 -16.42 -10.64 10.07
N ASN A 73 -16.94 -11.70 9.43
CA ASN A 73 -16.10 -12.80 8.97
C ASN A 73 -15.36 -12.39 7.70
N GLU A 74 -16.03 -11.73 6.76
CA GLU A 74 -15.40 -11.18 5.56
C GLU A 74 -14.34 -10.13 5.91
N ALA A 75 -14.63 -9.24 6.86
CA ALA A 75 -13.69 -8.23 7.33
C ALA A 75 -12.44 -8.86 7.96
N GLN A 76 -12.63 -9.89 8.80
CA GLN A 76 -11.54 -10.64 9.42
C GLN A 76 -10.68 -11.35 8.38
N ASP A 77 -11.29 -12.06 7.43
CA ASP A 77 -10.58 -12.80 6.38
C ASP A 77 -9.75 -11.85 5.51
N LEU A 78 -10.32 -10.68 5.16
CA LEU A 78 -9.61 -9.65 4.41
C LEU A 78 -8.43 -9.06 5.20
N ALA A 79 -8.59 -8.79 6.50
CA ALA A 79 -7.51 -8.27 7.33
C ALA A 79 -6.34 -9.24 7.43
N VAL A 80 -6.61 -10.55 7.56
CA VAL A 80 -5.58 -11.59 7.54
C VAL A 80 -4.88 -11.63 6.19
N GLU A 81 -5.63 -11.65 5.08
CA GLU A 81 -5.05 -11.64 3.73
C GLU A 81 -4.12 -10.44 3.51
N ILE A 82 -4.53 -9.24 3.95
CA ILE A 82 -3.74 -8.00 3.83
C ILE A 82 -2.42 -8.12 4.58
N ASN A 83 -2.47 -8.60 5.82
CA ASN A 83 -1.29 -8.74 6.68
C ASN A 83 -0.31 -9.77 6.13
N ASP A 84 -0.80 -10.93 5.70
CA ASP A 84 0.02 -11.98 5.10
C ASP A 84 0.64 -11.51 3.77
N TYR A 85 -0.15 -10.83 2.93
CA TYR A 85 0.33 -10.27 1.67
C TYR A 85 1.45 -9.25 1.90
N ILE A 86 1.25 -8.26 2.79
CA ILE A 86 2.24 -7.21 2.96
C ILE A 86 3.52 -7.73 3.61
N ALA A 87 3.40 -8.69 4.54
CA ALA A 87 4.54 -9.36 5.15
C ALA A 87 5.40 -10.07 4.09
N GLY A 88 4.76 -10.80 3.16
CA GLY A 88 5.45 -11.43 2.03
C GLY A 88 6.02 -10.42 1.03
N ALA A 89 5.28 -9.36 0.72
CA ALA A 89 5.69 -8.37 -0.28
C ALA A 89 6.93 -7.56 0.14
N ILE A 90 7.13 -7.35 1.45
CA ILE A 90 8.31 -6.64 1.99
C ILE A 90 9.44 -7.58 2.41
N GLU A 91 9.29 -8.90 2.22
CA GLU A 91 10.31 -9.88 2.60
C GLU A 91 11.65 -9.58 1.88
N GLY A 92 12.75 -9.68 2.64
CA GLY A 92 14.09 -9.35 2.13
C GLY A 92 14.37 -7.85 1.96
N ARG A 93 13.41 -6.97 2.25
CA ARG A 93 13.54 -5.49 2.17
C ARG A 93 13.26 -4.80 3.51
N GLY A 94 13.48 -5.52 4.62
CA GLY A 94 13.19 -5.04 5.98
C GLY A 94 14.05 -3.84 6.45
N ASP A 95 15.09 -3.47 5.71
CA ASP A 95 15.88 -2.26 5.89
C ASP A 95 15.24 -1.02 5.22
N ARG A 96 14.25 -1.22 4.35
CA ARG A 96 13.54 -0.16 3.59
C ARG A 96 12.07 -0.07 3.94
N PHE A 97 11.45 -1.19 4.31
CA PHE A 97 10.01 -1.28 4.55
C PHE A 97 9.68 -1.88 5.91
N GLY A 98 8.60 -1.37 6.49
CA GLY A 98 7.82 -2.01 7.56
C GLY A 98 6.34 -1.95 7.20
N ALA A 99 5.47 -2.54 8.03
CA ALA A 99 4.03 -2.48 7.82
C ALA A 99 3.27 -2.33 9.15
N PHE A 100 2.14 -1.64 9.10
CA PHE A 100 1.14 -1.62 10.16
C PHE A 100 0.09 -2.71 9.93
N ALA A 101 -0.46 -3.22 11.04
CA ALA A 101 -1.65 -4.07 11.07
C ALA A 101 -2.92 -3.21 11.16
#